data_AF-A0A6P6W1X5-F1
#
_entry.id   AF-A0A6P6W1X5-F1
#
_cell.length_a   1.000
_cell.length_b   1.000
_cell.length_c   1.000
_cell.angle_alpha   90.00
_cell.angle_beta   90.00
_cell.angle_gamma   90.00
#
_symmetry.space_group_name_H-M   'P 1'
#
loop_
_entity.id
_entity.type
_entity.pdbx_description
1 polymer ?
#
loop_
_entity_poly.entity_id
_entity_poly.type
_entity_poly.pdbx_seq_one_letter_code
_entity_poly.pdbx_strand_id
1 'polypeptide(L)'
;MSHLICHLNASYYYTEFPRNLYNIRVHSFHKWLNPRRKQAHSNMAPSRVLFTILVHLCTVATCLCHNQPRFTAIYAFGDSFADTGNNNFLVTLLKANHAPYGQCFPGRVATGRFSDGKLIPDILASALGIKEFVPPFLDPSLSPQELRTGVSFASAGSGYDELTTVLTNVIPVSKQAEHFEHYIGRLNQAGGEVAARNIVRGSLSVLLAGTSDFLINFYDTPTRQIHYNLTGYQDFLQHKIRQFIRTLYDQGVRKFLIAGLPPVGCFPIQITTKLRFQLSCADDENRDAQSYNQKLISLLAKIEPTLPGAKLVYADIFSPLIDSIIYPSKYGLAITNRGCCGTGLLEAALLCKEFSPVCPNPAQFLFWDSTNPSEVAYKNIAQFLLQHALPQLA
;
A
#
# COMPACT_ATOMS: atom_id res chain seq x y z
N MET A 1 18.25 -13.49 -16.83
CA MET A 1 16.89 -13.84 -17.32
C MET A 1 15.80 -13.64 -16.27
N SER A 2 15.98 -14.06 -15.00
CA SER A 2 14.93 -13.97 -13.97
C SER A 2 14.50 -12.56 -13.53
N HIS A 3 15.34 -11.52 -13.66
CA HIS A 3 14.96 -10.13 -13.30
C HIS A 3 13.99 -9.51 -14.33
N LEU A 4 14.00 -10.02 -15.56
CA LEU A 4 13.02 -9.67 -16.59
C LEU A 4 11.64 -10.18 -16.15
N ILE A 5 11.57 -11.43 -15.65
CA ILE A 5 10.31 -12.12 -15.34
C ILE A 5 9.45 -11.36 -14.33
N CYS A 6 10.05 -10.72 -13.33
CA CYS A 6 9.32 -9.92 -12.33
C CYS A 6 8.72 -8.60 -12.88
N HIS A 7 9.20 -8.09 -14.02
CA HIS A 7 8.84 -6.74 -14.51
C HIS A 7 8.43 -6.68 -15.97
N LEU A 8 8.30 -7.82 -16.66
CA LEU A 8 8.05 -7.90 -18.12
C LEU A 8 6.78 -7.14 -18.58
N ASN A 9 5.82 -6.86 -17.70
CA ASN A 9 4.59 -6.13 -18.04
C ASN A 9 4.52 -4.69 -17.48
N ALA A 10 5.54 -4.21 -16.75
CA ALA A 10 5.50 -2.87 -16.16
C ALA A 10 5.64 -1.74 -17.18
N SER A 11 6.18 -2.02 -18.37
CA SER A 11 6.51 -1.01 -19.39
C SER A 11 5.31 -0.51 -20.22
N TYR A 12 4.13 -1.14 -20.13
CA TYR A 12 2.96 -0.76 -20.94
C TYR A 12 1.95 0.17 -20.24
N TYR A 13 2.12 0.48 -18.95
CA TYR A 13 1.16 1.29 -18.17
C TYR A 13 1.74 2.57 -17.56
N TYR A 14 2.97 2.95 -17.90
CA TYR A 14 3.47 4.31 -17.63
C TYR A 14 3.04 5.26 -18.76
N THR A 15 1.74 5.45 -18.93
CA THR A 15 1.25 6.67 -19.60
C THR A 15 1.11 7.75 -18.54
N GLU A 16 1.76 8.87 -18.83
CA GLU A 16 1.86 10.09 -18.05
C GLU A 16 0.57 10.45 -17.29
N PHE A 17 0.74 10.87 -16.03
CA PHE A 17 -0.26 11.67 -15.33
C PHE A 17 -0.72 12.83 -16.25
N PRO A 18 -2.04 13.09 -16.40
CA PRO A 18 -2.50 14.19 -17.24
C PRO A 18 -2.06 15.53 -16.63
N ARG A 19 -1.13 16.20 -17.31
CA ARG A 19 -0.85 17.62 -17.07
C ARG A 19 -2.07 18.41 -17.53
N ASN A 20 -2.69 19.12 -16.60
CA ASN A 20 -3.88 19.92 -16.86
C ASN A 20 -3.68 20.89 -18.04
N LEU A 21 -4.73 20.92 -18.87
CA LEU A 21 -4.97 21.81 -19.98
C LEU A 21 -4.97 23.28 -19.54
N TYR A 22 -4.04 24.07 -20.05
CA TYR A 22 -4.26 25.49 -20.31
C TYR A 22 -4.00 25.74 -21.79
N ASN A 23 -5.09 25.88 -22.54
CA ASN A 23 -5.11 26.30 -23.94
C ASN A 23 -4.65 27.76 -24.05
N ILE A 24 -3.52 28.00 -24.71
CA ILE A 24 -3.23 29.27 -25.36
C ILE A 24 -2.88 28.96 -26.82
N ARG A 25 -3.83 29.22 -27.72
CA ARG A 25 -3.62 29.23 -29.17
C ARG A 25 -2.79 30.45 -29.54
N VAL A 26 -1.72 30.27 -30.31
CA VAL A 26 -1.21 31.31 -31.21
C VAL A 26 -0.92 30.64 -32.57
N HIS A 27 -1.52 31.21 -33.61
CA HIS A 27 -1.45 30.77 -35.00
C HIS A 27 -0.10 31.11 -35.67
N SER A 28 0.33 30.18 -36.53
CA SER A 28 1.02 30.34 -37.85
C SER A 28 2.12 31.41 -38.03
N PHE A 29 3.28 31.02 -38.59
CA PHE A 29 3.59 31.23 -40.03
C PHE A 29 4.95 30.60 -40.43
N HIS A 30 4.98 30.02 -41.63
CA HIS A 30 6.15 29.54 -42.37
C HIS A 30 7.24 30.61 -42.58
N LYS A 31 8.53 30.23 -42.65
CA LYS A 31 9.29 29.96 -43.90
C LYS A 31 10.81 29.85 -43.64
N TRP A 32 11.39 28.92 -44.38
CA TRP A 32 12.80 28.74 -44.74
C TRP A 32 13.58 30.06 -44.95
N LEU A 33 14.85 30.12 -44.53
CA LEU A 33 15.97 30.71 -45.29
C LEU A 33 17.34 30.40 -44.65
N ASN A 34 18.27 30.02 -45.51
CA ASN A 34 19.65 29.65 -45.29
C ASN A 34 20.52 30.93 -45.19
N PRO A 35 21.46 31.11 -44.23
CA PRO A 35 22.24 32.34 -44.15
C PRO A 35 23.63 32.19 -44.77
N ARG A 36 23.90 33.00 -45.81
CA ARG A 36 25.24 33.58 -46.04
C ARG A 36 25.15 35.07 -45.69
N ARG A 37 25.82 35.50 -44.60
CA ARG A 37 26.52 36.81 -44.53
C ARG A 37 27.21 37.04 -43.18
N LYS A 38 28.53 37.17 -43.29
CA LYS A 38 29.46 38.13 -42.66
C LYS A 38 29.26 38.47 -41.18
N GLN A 39 30.27 38.09 -40.40
CA GLN A 39 30.62 38.64 -39.10
C GLN A 39 30.69 40.17 -39.14
N ALA A 40 29.97 40.81 -38.22
CA ALA A 40 30.26 42.15 -37.73
C ALA A 40 30.19 42.09 -36.20
N HIS A 41 31.33 42.31 -35.56
CA HIS A 41 31.43 42.47 -34.11
C HIS A 41 30.66 43.74 -33.72
N SER A 42 29.65 43.60 -32.86
CA SER A 42 29.01 44.72 -32.18
C SER A 42 29.15 44.51 -30.68
N ASN A 43 29.71 45.53 -30.01
CA ASN A 43 29.87 45.59 -28.56
C ASN A 43 28.49 45.47 -27.89
N MET A 44 28.32 44.44 -27.06
CA MET A 44 27.08 44.23 -26.31
C MET A 44 26.93 45.30 -25.22
N ALA A 45 25.85 46.07 -25.30
CA ALA A 45 25.45 47.01 -24.26
C ALA A 45 25.15 46.28 -22.93
N PRO A 46 25.57 46.82 -21.76
CA PRO A 46 25.42 46.16 -20.46
C PRO A 46 23.96 45.84 -20.07
N SER A 47 23.00 46.55 -20.66
CA SER A 47 21.56 46.33 -20.47
C SER A 47 21.06 44.97 -21.00
N ARG A 48 21.63 44.45 -22.10
CA ARG A 48 21.21 43.17 -22.69
C ARG A 48 21.68 41.98 -21.87
N VAL A 49 22.87 42.07 -21.29
CA VAL A 49 23.45 41.04 -20.42
C VAL A 49 22.63 40.92 -19.13
N LEU A 50 22.25 42.06 -18.53
CA LEU A 50 21.42 42.09 -17.33
C LEU A 50 20.03 41.48 -17.57
N PHE A 51 19.43 41.74 -18.73
CA PHE A 51 18.13 41.16 -19.11
C PHE A 51 18.22 39.64 -19.32
N THR A 52 19.26 39.13 -19.99
CA THR A 52 19.49 37.68 -20.12
C THR A 52 19.75 37.00 -18.78
N ILE A 53 20.48 37.64 -17.87
CA ILE A 53 20.72 37.11 -16.52
C ILE A 53 19.42 37.08 -15.72
N LEU A 54 18.57 38.12 -15.80
CA LEU A 54 17.26 38.14 -15.14
C LEU A 54 16.31 37.09 -15.70
N VAL A 55 16.28 36.90 -17.02
CA VAL A 55 15.47 35.85 -17.67
C VAL A 55 15.98 34.46 -17.27
N HIS A 56 17.30 34.25 -17.20
CA HIS A 56 17.87 32.98 -16.72
C HIS A 56 17.58 32.74 -15.24
N LEU A 57 17.69 33.75 -14.38
CA LEU A 57 17.30 33.68 -12.96
C LEU A 57 15.80 33.38 -12.81
N CYS A 58 14.94 33.99 -13.62
CA CYS A 58 13.50 33.68 -13.64
C CYS A 58 13.21 32.26 -14.14
N THR A 59 13.94 31.75 -15.14
CA THR A 59 13.78 30.35 -15.60
C THR A 59 14.35 29.32 -14.62
N VAL A 60 15.40 29.67 -13.86
CA VAL A 60 15.93 28.82 -12.78
C VAL A 60 15.00 28.85 -11.56
N ALA A 61 14.39 30.01 -11.26
CA ALA A 61 13.40 30.15 -10.19
C ALA A 61 12.09 29.40 -10.48
N THR A 62 11.63 29.34 -11.75
CA THR A 62 10.45 28.54 -12.12
C THR A 62 10.72 27.04 -12.20
N CYS A 63 11.98 26.61 -12.35
CA CYS A 63 12.36 25.20 -12.24
C CYS A 63 12.56 24.72 -10.79
N LEU A 64 12.55 25.61 -9.80
CA LEU A 64 12.67 25.29 -8.37
C LEU A 64 11.34 25.36 -7.62
N CYS A 65 10.21 25.16 -8.31
CA CYS A 65 9.02 24.60 -7.64
C CYS A 65 9.35 23.16 -7.23
N HIS A 66 10.09 23.00 -6.13
CA HIS A 66 10.06 21.74 -5.38
C HIS A 66 8.59 21.49 -5.07
N ASN A 67 7.97 20.57 -5.80
CA ASN A 67 6.67 20.01 -5.43
C ASN A 67 6.87 19.43 -4.03
N GLN A 68 6.50 20.19 -3.00
CA GLN A 68 6.53 19.71 -1.64
C GLN A 68 5.68 18.43 -1.63
N PRO A 69 6.21 17.31 -1.10
CA PRO A 69 5.48 16.06 -1.11
C PRO A 69 4.14 16.28 -0.39
N ARG A 70 3.06 15.80 -1.01
CA ARG A 70 1.67 16.01 -0.54
C ARG A 70 1.45 15.50 0.89
N PHE A 71 2.28 14.57 1.32
CA PHE A 71 2.32 14.00 2.66
C PHE A 71 3.76 14.01 3.18
N THR A 72 3.92 14.27 4.46
CA THR A 72 5.23 14.34 5.13
C THR A 72 5.81 12.95 5.44
N ALA A 73 4.94 11.99 5.71
CA ALA A 73 5.29 10.62 6.07
C ALA A 73 4.15 9.66 5.72
N ILE A 74 4.44 8.36 5.71
CA ILE A 74 3.44 7.30 5.58
C ILE A 74 3.54 6.33 6.76
N TYR A 75 2.42 6.04 7.39
CA TYR A 75 2.31 5.07 8.48
C TYR A 75 1.42 3.93 8.03
N ALA A 76 1.93 2.70 8.04
CA ALA A 76 1.16 1.53 7.64
C ALA A 76 0.78 0.70 8.86
N PHE A 77 -0.47 0.28 8.94
CA PHE A 77 -1.03 -0.53 10.02
C PHE A 77 -1.82 -1.69 9.42
N GLY A 78 -1.91 -2.79 10.16
CA GLY A 78 -2.74 -3.92 9.84
C GLY A 78 -2.00 -5.25 9.75
N ASP A 79 -2.28 -6.02 8.71
CA ASP A 79 -1.83 -7.42 8.60
C ASP A 79 -0.74 -7.63 7.53
N SER A 80 -0.69 -8.82 6.90
CA SER A 80 0.33 -9.19 5.92
C SER A 80 0.33 -8.30 4.67
N PHE A 81 -0.78 -7.61 4.39
CA PHE A 81 -0.90 -6.68 3.27
C PHE A 81 -0.06 -5.40 3.48
N ALA A 82 0.38 -5.15 4.72
CA ALA A 82 1.18 -4.01 5.12
C ALA A 82 2.45 -4.36 5.92
N ASP A 83 2.64 -5.63 6.30
CA ASP A 83 3.80 -6.06 7.08
C ASP A 83 5.08 -6.07 6.22
N THR A 84 5.97 -5.13 6.50
CA THR A 84 7.24 -4.98 5.78
C THR A 84 8.39 -5.72 6.45
N GLY A 85 8.12 -6.47 7.52
CA GLY A 85 9.09 -7.29 8.24
C GLY A 85 9.04 -7.18 9.77
N ASN A 86 7.97 -6.65 10.38
CA ASN A 86 7.86 -6.62 11.85
C ASN A 86 7.85 -8.03 12.42
N ASN A 87 7.20 -8.97 11.74
CA ASN A 87 7.17 -10.36 12.17
C ASN A 87 8.54 -11.03 12.25
N ASN A 88 9.58 -10.49 11.60
CA ASN A 88 10.94 -11.00 11.71
C ASN A 88 11.47 -10.93 13.14
N PHE A 89 11.02 -9.93 13.89
CA PHE A 89 11.45 -9.62 15.26
C PHE A 89 10.58 -10.28 16.33
N LEU A 90 9.63 -11.13 15.92
CA LEU A 90 8.72 -11.84 16.81
C LEU A 90 9.06 -13.33 16.90
N VAL A 91 8.67 -13.96 18.00
CA VAL A 91 8.65 -15.43 18.12
C VAL A 91 7.31 -15.92 17.58
N THR A 92 7.28 -16.14 16.26
CA THR A 92 6.10 -16.57 15.50
C THR A 92 6.50 -17.46 14.31
N LEU A 93 5.56 -18.28 13.84
CA LEU A 93 5.68 -19.08 12.61
C LEU A 93 5.32 -18.27 11.36
N LEU A 94 4.64 -17.14 11.50
CA LEU A 94 4.27 -16.26 10.39
C LEU A 94 5.44 -15.35 10.04
N LYS A 95 6.41 -15.86 9.27
CA LYS A 95 7.55 -15.10 8.77
C LYS A 95 7.71 -15.28 7.26
N ALA A 96 8.16 -14.21 6.60
CA ALA A 96 8.44 -14.18 5.16
C ALA A 96 9.85 -13.62 4.88
N ASN A 97 10.79 -13.79 5.83
CA ASN A 97 12.20 -13.40 5.70
C ASN A 97 13.08 -14.54 5.18
N HIS A 98 12.51 -15.40 4.35
CA HIS A 98 13.19 -16.51 3.70
C HIS A 98 12.69 -16.67 2.27
N ALA A 99 13.46 -17.36 1.44
CA ALA A 99 13.00 -17.77 0.11
C ALA A 99 11.70 -18.61 0.21
N PRO A 100 10.80 -18.51 -0.79
CA PRO A 100 10.95 -17.75 -2.03
C PRO A 100 10.44 -16.29 -1.95
N TYR A 101 10.02 -15.82 -0.78
CA TYR A 101 9.55 -14.43 -0.61
C TYR A 101 10.64 -13.42 -1.01
N GLY A 102 10.21 -12.28 -1.55
CA GLY A 102 11.13 -11.22 -1.97
C GLY A 102 11.96 -11.49 -3.23
N GLN A 103 11.68 -12.55 -4.00
CA GLN A 103 12.43 -12.85 -5.23
C GLN A 103 12.34 -11.76 -6.33
N CYS A 104 11.27 -10.97 -6.31
CA CYS A 104 11.05 -9.80 -7.17
C CYS A 104 11.34 -8.48 -6.44
N PHE A 105 11.57 -8.52 -5.13
CA PHE A 105 12.04 -7.36 -4.37
C PHE A 105 13.43 -6.94 -4.85
N PRO A 106 13.77 -5.63 -4.84
CA PRO A 106 15.11 -5.17 -5.21
C PRO A 106 16.21 -5.87 -4.42
N GLY A 107 17.23 -6.36 -5.15
CA GLY A 107 18.30 -7.19 -4.58
C GLY A 107 17.92 -8.65 -4.32
N ARG A 108 16.67 -9.05 -4.61
CA ARG A 108 16.11 -10.41 -4.41
C ARG A 108 16.22 -10.90 -2.97
N VAL A 109 15.95 -10.00 -2.04
CA VAL A 109 16.09 -10.25 -0.61
C VAL A 109 14.71 -10.45 0.01
N ALA A 110 14.57 -11.53 0.78
CA ALA A 110 13.39 -11.76 1.60
C ALA A 110 13.42 -10.85 2.83
N THR A 111 12.68 -9.75 2.79
CA THR A 111 12.66 -8.77 3.88
C THR A 111 11.62 -9.05 4.97
N GLY A 112 10.79 -10.08 4.82
CA GLY A 112 9.61 -10.26 5.67
C GLY A 112 8.30 -9.76 5.06
N ARG A 113 8.32 -9.28 3.81
CA ARG A 113 7.11 -8.97 3.04
C ARG A 113 6.46 -10.27 2.56
N PHE A 114 5.18 -10.44 2.81
CA PHE A 114 4.41 -11.63 2.41
C PHE A 114 4.02 -11.58 0.92
N SER A 115 5.02 -11.41 0.06
CA SER A 115 4.87 -11.34 -1.38
C SER A 115 6.18 -11.71 -2.08
N ASP A 116 6.18 -11.79 -3.40
CA ASP A 116 7.42 -11.84 -4.17
C ASP A 116 8.15 -10.49 -4.19
N GLY A 117 7.48 -9.38 -3.87
CA GLY A 117 8.10 -8.05 -3.92
C GLY A 117 7.46 -7.00 -3.00
N LYS A 118 7.26 -5.79 -3.51
CA LYS A 118 6.71 -4.64 -2.78
C LYS A 118 5.24 -4.87 -2.36
N LEU A 119 4.87 -4.30 -1.21
CA LEU A 119 3.49 -4.28 -0.72
C LEU A 119 2.80 -2.93 -1.02
N ILE A 120 1.50 -2.82 -0.74
CA ILE A 120 0.73 -1.58 -0.94
C ILE A 120 1.42 -0.35 -0.30
N PRO A 121 1.89 -0.39 0.96
CA PRO A 121 2.56 0.77 1.56
C PRO A 121 3.81 1.22 0.80
N ASP A 122 4.62 0.30 0.28
CA ASP A 122 5.82 0.63 -0.49
C ASP A 122 5.46 1.33 -1.79
N ILE A 123 4.47 0.80 -2.50
CA ILE A 123 4.05 1.32 -3.79
C ILE A 123 3.42 2.70 -3.63
N LEU A 124 2.59 2.91 -2.60
CA LEU A 124 2.02 4.22 -2.27
C LEU A 124 3.11 5.20 -1.86
N ALA A 125 4.03 4.82 -0.97
CA ALA A 125 5.12 5.68 -0.50
C ALA A 125 6.01 6.16 -1.66
N SER A 126 6.35 5.24 -2.57
CA SER A 126 7.18 5.51 -3.73
C SER A 126 6.45 6.42 -4.73
N ALA A 127 5.18 6.13 -5.04
CA ALA A 127 4.38 6.95 -5.95
C ALA A 127 4.13 8.37 -5.43
N LEU A 128 4.08 8.55 -4.11
CA LEU A 128 3.90 9.84 -3.45
C LEU A 128 5.22 10.61 -3.23
N GLY A 129 6.37 10.03 -3.62
CA GLY A 129 7.69 10.65 -3.45
C GLY A 129 8.15 10.76 -1.99
N ILE A 130 7.63 9.91 -1.09
CA ILE A 130 7.97 9.92 0.34
C ILE A 130 9.26 9.12 0.59
N LYS A 131 9.28 7.87 0.12
CA LYS A 131 10.42 6.94 0.21
C LYS A 131 10.18 5.75 -0.71
N GLU A 132 11.24 5.03 -1.08
CA GLU A 132 11.12 3.87 -1.98
C GLU A 132 10.57 2.62 -1.28
N PHE A 133 10.96 2.39 -0.04
CA PHE A 133 10.55 1.25 0.78
C PHE A 133 10.17 1.72 2.18
N VAL A 134 9.05 1.21 2.69
CA VAL A 134 8.62 1.46 4.06
C VAL A 134 9.30 0.43 4.98
N PRO A 135 10.09 0.82 5.97
CA PRO A 135 10.74 -0.12 6.87
C PRO A 135 9.80 -0.54 8.03
N PRO A 136 10.01 -1.72 8.63
CA PRO A 136 9.23 -2.17 9.79
C PRO A 136 9.69 -1.45 11.07
N PHE A 137 8.73 -1.03 11.90
CA PHE A 137 8.98 -0.30 13.15
C PHE A 137 9.89 -1.04 14.14
N LEU A 138 9.81 -2.37 14.18
CA LEU A 138 10.58 -3.20 15.11
C LEU A 138 12.04 -3.40 14.68
N ASP A 139 12.46 -2.92 13.52
CA ASP A 139 13.86 -3.01 13.12
C ASP A 139 14.74 -2.13 14.02
N PRO A 140 15.68 -2.73 14.78
CA PRO A 140 16.55 -1.98 15.69
C PRO A 140 17.54 -1.07 14.96
N SER A 141 17.75 -1.29 13.65
CA SER A 141 18.65 -0.47 12.82
C SER A 141 17.98 0.80 12.26
N LEU A 142 16.69 1.00 12.52
CA LEU A 142 15.93 2.16 12.05
C LEU A 142 16.60 3.49 12.37
N SER A 143 16.95 4.21 11.31
CA SER A 143 17.61 5.51 11.42
C SER A 143 16.62 6.65 11.75
N PRO A 144 17.08 7.76 12.37
CA PRO A 144 16.27 8.96 12.55
C PRO A 144 15.64 9.52 11.27
N GLN A 145 16.32 9.36 10.12
CA GLN A 145 15.82 9.81 8.82
C GLN A 145 14.66 8.93 8.31
N GLU A 146 14.73 7.62 8.56
CA GLU A 146 13.63 6.71 8.23
C GLU A 146 12.39 7.00 9.08
N LEU A 147 12.59 7.31 10.37
CA LEU A 147 11.49 7.75 11.23
C LEU A 147 10.81 8.98 10.63
N ARG A 148 11.53 10.01 10.20
CA ARG A 148 10.92 11.23 9.64
C ARG A 148 9.99 11.03 8.44
N THR A 149 10.16 9.92 7.70
CA THR A 149 9.37 9.59 6.51
C THR A 149 8.36 8.47 6.74
N GLY A 150 8.33 7.91 7.96
CA GLY A 150 7.38 6.91 8.40
C GLY A 150 7.79 5.45 8.17
N VAL A 151 7.04 4.57 8.80
CA VAL A 151 7.34 3.14 9.01
C VAL A 151 6.05 2.32 8.93
N SER A 152 6.17 0.99 8.88
CA SER A 152 5.06 0.07 9.06
C SER A 152 5.02 -0.48 10.48
N PHE A 153 3.84 -0.48 11.09
CA PHE A 153 3.50 -1.14 12.35
C PHE A 153 2.72 -2.43 12.14
N ALA A 154 2.37 -2.75 10.89
CA ALA A 154 1.60 -3.93 10.55
C ALA A 154 2.35 -5.23 10.87
N SER A 155 1.59 -6.30 11.11
CA SER A 155 2.10 -7.60 11.53
C SER A 155 1.26 -8.69 10.87
N ALA A 156 1.88 -9.59 10.11
CA ALA A 156 1.13 -10.61 9.38
C ALA A 156 0.35 -11.53 10.32
N GLY A 157 -0.90 -11.85 9.94
CA GLY A 157 -1.86 -12.57 10.79
C GLY A 157 -2.57 -11.70 11.83
N SER A 158 -2.32 -10.38 11.83
CA SER A 158 -2.99 -9.45 12.73
C SER A 158 -4.44 -9.20 12.34
N GLY A 159 -5.24 -8.80 13.33
CA GLY A 159 -6.63 -8.41 13.16
C GLY A 159 -7.07 -7.41 14.24
N TYR A 160 -8.28 -6.88 14.08
CA TYR A 160 -8.90 -6.01 15.08
C TYR A 160 -9.38 -6.80 16.30
N ASP A 161 -9.67 -8.08 16.13
CA ASP A 161 -9.96 -9.02 17.21
C ASP A 161 -8.64 -9.58 17.76
N GLU A 162 -8.37 -9.35 19.05
CA GLU A 162 -7.15 -9.85 19.69
C GLU A 162 -7.06 -11.37 19.65
N LEU A 163 -8.20 -12.07 19.63
CA LEU A 163 -8.25 -13.52 19.51
C LEU A 163 -7.56 -14.03 18.23
N THR A 164 -7.59 -13.25 17.15
CA THR A 164 -6.94 -13.56 15.85
C THR A 164 -5.45 -13.83 16.02
N THR A 165 -4.83 -13.17 16.99
CA THR A 165 -3.38 -13.22 17.19
C THR A 165 -2.92 -14.24 18.23
N VAL A 166 -3.84 -14.82 19.01
CA VAL A 166 -3.50 -15.68 20.16
C VAL A 166 -2.73 -16.93 19.72
N LEU A 167 -3.16 -17.58 18.63
CA LEU A 167 -2.53 -18.81 18.15
C LEU A 167 -1.16 -18.57 17.50
N THR A 168 -0.97 -17.40 16.90
CA THR A 168 0.21 -17.09 16.07
C THR A 168 1.21 -16.16 16.77
N ASN A 169 0.84 -15.61 17.93
CA ASN A 169 1.65 -14.71 18.74
C ASN A 169 2.20 -13.51 17.94
N VAL A 170 1.33 -12.91 17.13
CA VAL A 170 1.63 -11.72 16.30
C VAL A 170 1.05 -10.47 16.93
N ILE A 171 1.35 -9.27 16.39
CA ILE A 171 0.97 -8.00 17.02
C ILE A 171 -0.47 -7.66 16.62
N PRO A 172 -1.47 -7.68 17.53
CA PRO A 172 -2.84 -7.28 17.20
C PRO A 172 -2.91 -5.80 16.85
N VAL A 173 -3.90 -5.39 16.06
CA VAL A 173 -4.03 -3.99 15.59
C VAL A 173 -4.08 -3.00 16.77
N SER A 174 -4.69 -3.37 17.90
CA SER A 174 -4.68 -2.55 19.12
C SER A 174 -3.27 -2.20 19.59
N LYS A 175 -2.35 -3.17 19.60
CA LYS A 175 -0.94 -2.97 20.00
C LYS A 175 -0.13 -2.18 18.98
N GLN A 176 -0.55 -2.13 17.72
CA GLN A 176 0.11 -1.30 16.71
C GLN A 176 -0.07 0.20 16.99
N ALA A 177 -1.19 0.61 17.61
CA ALA A 177 -1.36 2.00 18.08
C ALA A 177 -0.43 2.35 19.26
N GLU A 178 -0.17 1.39 20.15
CA GLU A 178 0.82 1.55 21.22
C GLU A 178 2.24 1.69 20.64
N HIS A 179 2.59 0.88 19.63
CA HIS A 179 3.85 1.03 18.90
C HIS A 179 3.96 2.40 18.20
N PHE A 180 2.86 2.94 17.69
CA PHE A 180 2.85 4.28 17.13
C PHE A 180 3.11 5.36 18.19
N GLU A 181 2.63 5.18 19.42
CA GLU A 181 2.98 6.07 20.55
C GLU A 181 4.49 6.07 20.83
N HIS A 182 5.09 4.87 20.91
CA HIS A 182 6.54 4.73 21.09
C HIS A 182 7.33 5.34 19.92
N TYR A 183 6.82 5.18 18.70
CA TYR A 183 7.38 5.80 17.51
C TYR A 183 7.36 7.34 17.61
N ILE A 184 6.27 7.95 18.08
CA ILE A 184 6.22 9.41 18.29
C ILE A 184 7.29 9.85 19.28
N GLY A 185 7.52 9.08 20.35
CA GLY A 185 8.62 9.33 21.29
C GLY A 185 9.99 9.33 20.61
N ARG A 186 10.28 8.33 19.77
CA ARG A 186 11.52 8.26 18.97
C ARG A 186 11.62 9.40 17.96
N LEU A 187 10.51 9.79 17.35
CA LEU A 187 10.45 10.90 16.39
C LEU A 187 10.72 12.25 17.07
N ASN A 188 10.20 12.45 18.28
CA ASN A 188 10.49 13.61 19.12
C ASN A 188 11.99 13.70 19.45
N GLN A 189 12.63 12.58 19.82
CA GLN A 189 14.07 12.53 20.08
C GLN A 189 14.89 12.84 18.81
N ALA A 190 14.41 12.43 17.64
CA ALA A 190 15.11 12.60 16.36
C ALA A 190 15.05 14.01 15.77
N GLY A 191 14.04 14.82 16.12
CA GLY A 191 13.81 16.12 15.45
C GLY A 191 13.10 17.19 16.28
N GLY A 192 12.78 16.92 17.55
CA GLY A 192 12.01 17.80 18.43
C GLY A 192 10.49 17.68 18.23
N GLU A 193 9.74 18.05 19.27
CA GLU A 193 8.27 17.88 19.31
C GLU A 193 7.52 18.64 18.22
N VAL A 194 7.98 19.86 17.89
CA VAL A 194 7.31 20.69 16.87
C VAL A 194 7.44 20.03 15.49
N ALA A 195 8.62 19.54 15.13
CA ALA A 195 8.85 18.86 13.88
C ALA A 195 8.07 17.54 13.82
N ALA A 196 8.11 16.75 14.89
CA ALA A 196 7.37 15.49 15.00
C ALA A 196 5.86 15.70 14.85
N ARG A 197 5.29 16.71 15.52
CA ARG A 197 3.87 17.08 15.39
C ARG A 197 3.49 17.45 13.97
N ASN A 198 4.33 18.22 13.28
CA ASN A 198 4.10 18.59 11.88
C ASN A 198 4.16 17.37 10.95
N ILE A 199 5.13 16.47 11.16
CA ILE A 199 5.25 15.23 10.40
C ILE A 199 4.01 14.35 10.62
N VAL A 200 3.59 14.13 11.86
CA VAL A 200 2.40 13.30 12.17
C VAL A 200 1.13 13.92 11.59
N ARG A 201 0.93 15.24 11.75
CA ARG A 201 -0.24 15.94 11.22
C ARG A 201 -0.32 15.90 9.70
N GLY A 202 0.82 15.97 9.01
CA GLY A 202 0.92 15.92 7.54
C GLY A 202 0.98 14.51 6.94
N SER A 203 1.02 13.48 7.78
CA SER A 203 1.21 12.08 7.36
C SER A 203 -0.03 11.48 6.67
N LEU A 204 0.20 10.42 5.91
CA LEU A 204 -0.82 9.48 5.45
C LEU A 204 -0.79 8.23 6.33
N SER A 205 -1.87 7.93 7.04
CA SER A 205 -2.03 6.64 7.74
C SER A 205 -2.85 5.68 6.90
N VAL A 206 -2.28 4.52 6.58
CA VAL A 206 -2.89 3.46 5.77
C VAL A 206 -3.18 2.26 6.67
N LEU A 207 -4.45 1.88 6.78
CA LEU A 207 -4.90 0.76 7.60
C LEU A 207 -5.43 -0.36 6.70
N LEU A 208 -4.70 -1.48 6.66
CA LEU A 208 -4.96 -2.66 5.84
C LEU A 208 -5.14 -3.88 6.76
N ALA A 209 -6.32 -4.02 7.36
CA ALA A 209 -6.60 -5.07 8.35
C ALA A 209 -8.04 -5.55 8.28
N GLY A 210 -8.28 -6.72 8.87
CA GLY A 210 -9.59 -7.36 8.99
C GLY A 210 -9.68 -8.69 8.24
N THR A 211 -8.82 -8.90 7.23
CA THR A 211 -8.82 -10.14 6.45
C THR A 211 -8.51 -11.35 7.34
N SER A 212 -7.52 -11.24 8.23
CA SER A 212 -7.20 -12.32 9.16
C SER A 212 -8.31 -12.59 10.19
N ASP A 213 -9.08 -11.58 10.62
CA ASP A 213 -10.21 -11.79 11.54
C ASP A 213 -11.26 -12.72 10.92
N PHE A 214 -11.55 -12.55 9.63
CA PHE A 214 -12.50 -13.39 8.91
C PHE A 214 -11.92 -14.77 8.59
N LEU A 215 -10.74 -14.81 7.97
CA LEU A 215 -10.12 -16.08 7.59
C LEU A 215 -9.86 -16.96 8.81
N ILE A 216 -9.18 -16.45 9.84
CA ILE A 216 -8.74 -17.24 10.98
C ILE A 216 -9.90 -17.51 11.94
N ASN A 217 -10.56 -16.47 12.47
CA ASN A 217 -11.50 -16.66 13.58
C ASN A 217 -12.93 -16.99 13.15
N PHE A 218 -13.31 -16.63 11.92
CA PHE A 218 -14.67 -16.82 11.45
C PHE A 218 -14.81 -18.01 10.52
N TYR A 219 -13.88 -18.26 9.60
CA TYR A 219 -14.00 -19.35 8.61
C TYR A 219 -13.14 -20.58 8.92
N ASP A 220 -11.82 -20.43 9.04
CA ASP A 220 -10.88 -21.56 9.15
C ASP A 220 -10.92 -22.19 10.55
N THR A 221 -10.97 -21.35 11.59
CA THR A 221 -11.11 -21.74 12.99
C THR A 221 -12.33 -21.03 13.58
N PRO A 222 -13.57 -21.58 13.41
CA PRO A 222 -14.84 -20.88 13.63
C PRO A 222 -15.20 -20.63 15.11
N THR A 223 -14.20 -20.34 15.94
CA THR A 223 -14.33 -19.98 17.36
C THR A 223 -15.26 -18.78 17.58
N ARG A 224 -15.29 -17.83 16.64
CA ARG A 224 -16.20 -16.67 16.74
C ARG A 224 -17.62 -16.96 16.28
N GLN A 225 -17.87 -17.98 15.46
CA GLN A 225 -19.24 -18.37 15.09
C GLN A 225 -20.05 -18.88 16.29
N ILE A 226 -19.38 -19.35 17.35
CA ILE A 226 -20.02 -19.77 18.61
C ILE A 226 -20.53 -18.57 19.41
N HIS A 227 -19.89 -17.41 19.26
CA HIS A 227 -20.16 -16.21 20.07
C HIS A 227 -20.98 -15.14 19.33
N TYR A 228 -20.87 -15.12 18.00
CA TYR A 228 -21.47 -14.10 17.15
C TYR A 228 -22.09 -14.74 15.91
N ASN A 229 -23.23 -14.19 15.49
CA ASN A 229 -23.58 -14.26 14.07
C ASN A 229 -22.70 -13.30 13.27
N LEU A 230 -22.72 -13.44 11.94
CA LEU A 230 -21.89 -12.62 11.05
C LEU A 230 -22.08 -11.10 11.27
N THR A 231 -23.33 -10.65 11.32
CA THR A 231 -23.65 -9.22 11.52
C THR A 231 -23.07 -8.69 12.83
N GLY A 232 -23.22 -9.44 13.92
CA GLY A 232 -22.70 -9.08 15.23
C GLY A 232 -21.17 -9.08 15.28
N TYR A 233 -20.50 -10.02 14.60
CA TYR A 233 -19.04 -10.03 14.51
C TYR A 233 -18.53 -8.83 13.72
N GLN A 234 -19.16 -8.52 12.58
CA GLN A 234 -18.85 -7.31 11.83
C GLN A 234 -19.01 -6.06 12.70
N ASP A 235 -20.11 -5.92 13.45
CA ASP A 235 -20.34 -4.76 14.31
C ASP A 235 -19.29 -4.63 15.43
N PHE A 236 -18.85 -5.76 15.98
CA PHE A 236 -17.73 -5.81 16.91
C PHE A 236 -16.43 -5.29 16.28
N LEU A 237 -16.07 -5.74 15.07
CA LEU A 237 -14.88 -5.24 14.36
C LEU A 237 -15.02 -3.75 14.01
N GLN A 238 -16.19 -3.28 13.56
CA GLN A 238 -16.46 -1.86 13.32
C GLN A 238 -16.26 -1.00 14.57
N HIS A 239 -16.64 -1.52 15.76
CA HIS A 239 -16.36 -0.85 17.03
C HIS A 239 -14.86 -0.69 17.27
N LYS A 240 -14.07 -1.75 17.04
CA LYS A 240 -12.61 -1.74 17.19
C LYS A 240 -11.93 -0.77 16.22
N ILE A 241 -12.35 -0.74 14.96
CA ILE A 241 -11.86 0.21 13.95
C ILE A 241 -12.08 1.65 14.43
N ARG A 242 -13.29 1.97 14.92
CA ARG A 242 -13.59 3.30 15.45
C ARG A 242 -12.68 3.69 16.60
N GLN A 243 -12.40 2.77 17.53
CA GLN A 243 -11.49 3.01 18.64
C GLN A 243 -10.07 3.29 18.14
N PHE A 244 -9.57 2.45 17.23
CA PHE A 244 -8.24 2.59 16.66
C PHE A 244 -8.05 3.93 15.92
N ILE A 245 -9.01 4.33 15.08
CA ILE A 245 -8.98 5.63 14.38
C ILE A 245 -8.94 6.78 15.38
N ARG A 246 -9.74 6.73 16.46
CA ARG A 246 -9.73 7.76 17.51
C ARG A 246 -8.38 7.83 18.22
N THR A 247 -7.79 6.70 18.60
CA THR A 247 -6.45 6.68 19.23
C THR A 247 -5.40 7.36 18.35
N LEU A 248 -5.33 7.01 17.06
CA LEU A 248 -4.38 7.64 16.14
C LEU A 248 -4.68 9.14 15.92
N TYR A 249 -5.97 9.52 15.87
CA TYR A 249 -6.38 10.91 15.75
C TYR A 249 -5.95 11.74 16.97
N ASP A 250 -6.11 11.19 18.16
CA ASP A 250 -5.70 11.81 19.43
C ASP A 250 -4.18 11.99 19.49
N GLN A 251 -3.44 11.09 18.83
CA GLN A 251 -1.98 11.18 18.63
C GLN A 251 -1.56 12.13 17.49
N GLY A 252 -2.51 12.79 16.82
CA GLY A 252 -2.25 13.87 15.87
C GLY A 252 -2.43 13.51 14.39
N VAL A 253 -2.75 12.26 14.06
CA VAL A 253 -3.00 11.85 12.67
C VAL A 253 -4.25 12.54 12.13
N ARG A 254 -4.21 12.99 10.87
CA ARG A 254 -5.35 13.66 10.23
C ARG A 254 -5.80 13.04 8.91
N LYS A 255 -4.95 12.33 8.20
CA LYS A 255 -5.32 11.75 6.89
C LYS A 255 -5.25 10.23 6.98
N PHE A 256 -6.41 9.59 6.85
CA PHE A 256 -6.56 8.16 7.00
C PHE A 256 -7.08 7.54 5.70
N LEU A 257 -6.43 6.47 5.27
CA LEU A 257 -6.88 5.59 4.21
C LEU A 257 -7.16 4.22 4.84
N ILE A 258 -8.44 3.86 4.97
CA ILE A 258 -8.88 2.67 5.70
C ILE A 258 -9.45 1.66 4.72
N ALA A 259 -8.77 0.53 4.55
CA ALA A 259 -9.18 -0.48 3.60
C ALA A 259 -10.37 -1.30 4.10
N GLY A 260 -11.25 -1.64 3.16
CA GLY A 260 -12.21 -2.72 3.33
C GLY A 260 -11.54 -4.10 3.23
N LEU A 261 -12.35 -5.14 3.32
CA LEU A 261 -11.96 -6.51 3.01
C LEU A 261 -11.86 -6.72 1.50
N PRO A 262 -10.88 -7.50 1.02
CA PRO A 262 -10.84 -8.00 -0.34
C PRO A 262 -11.89 -9.11 -0.56
N PRO A 263 -12.09 -9.63 -1.79
CA PRO A 263 -12.87 -10.84 -2.04
C PRO A 263 -12.20 -12.08 -1.42
N VAL A 264 -12.33 -12.25 -0.11
CA VAL A 264 -11.67 -13.32 0.67
C VAL A 264 -12.06 -14.72 0.23
N GLY A 265 -13.29 -14.90 -0.26
CA GLY A 265 -13.76 -16.19 -0.78
C GLY A 265 -13.06 -16.61 -2.08
N CYS A 266 -12.35 -15.69 -2.74
CA CYS A 266 -11.52 -16.00 -3.90
C CYS A 266 -10.04 -16.27 -3.55
N PHE A 267 -9.66 -16.27 -2.27
CA PHE A 267 -8.29 -16.62 -1.90
C PHE A 267 -8.08 -18.12 -2.15
N PRO A 268 -6.92 -18.55 -2.69
CA PRO A 268 -6.70 -19.95 -3.02
C PRO A 268 -6.97 -20.91 -1.85
N ILE A 269 -6.64 -20.49 -0.63
CA ILE A 269 -6.93 -21.31 0.56
C ILE A 269 -8.42 -21.54 0.74
N GLN A 270 -9.27 -20.51 0.58
CA GLN A 270 -10.73 -20.63 0.71
C GLN A 270 -11.34 -21.41 -0.46
N ILE A 271 -10.84 -21.21 -1.68
CA ILE A 271 -11.26 -22.02 -2.84
C ILE A 271 -11.00 -23.51 -2.58
N THR A 272 -9.82 -23.82 -2.02
CA THR A 272 -9.37 -25.20 -1.81
C THR A 272 -10.08 -25.86 -0.63
N THR A 273 -10.13 -25.22 0.54
CA THR A 273 -10.63 -25.83 1.79
C THR A 273 -12.13 -26.06 1.78
N LYS A 274 -12.89 -25.29 0.99
CA LYS A 274 -14.35 -25.48 0.85
C LYS A 274 -14.73 -26.64 -0.08
N LEU A 275 -13.75 -27.30 -0.71
CA LEU A 275 -13.95 -28.49 -1.57
C LEU A 275 -15.08 -28.31 -2.60
N ARG A 276 -15.27 -27.09 -3.11
CA ARG A 276 -16.34 -26.81 -4.07
C ARG A 276 -16.02 -27.50 -5.38
N PHE A 277 -17.01 -28.16 -5.98
CA PHE A 277 -16.89 -28.99 -7.19
C PHE A 277 -16.20 -28.30 -8.38
N GLN A 278 -16.06 -26.97 -8.38
CA GLN A 278 -15.55 -26.19 -9.52
C GLN A 278 -14.29 -25.36 -9.22
N LEU A 279 -13.64 -25.50 -8.05
CA LEU A 279 -12.51 -24.62 -7.65
C LEU A 279 -12.84 -23.13 -7.87
N SER A 280 -14.08 -22.76 -7.56
CA SER A 280 -14.62 -21.41 -7.71
C SER A 280 -14.60 -20.66 -6.38
N CYS A 281 -14.69 -19.34 -6.44
CA CYS A 281 -14.77 -18.51 -5.24
C CYS A 281 -15.96 -18.90 -4.34
N ALA A 282 -15.79 -18.71 -3.03
CA ALA A 282 -16.87 -18.76 -2.08
C ALA A 282 -17.72 -17.47 -2.12
N ASP A 283 -18.78 -17.48 -2.94
CA ASP A 283 -19.63 -16.29 -3.18
C ASP A 283 -20.27 -15.72 -1.90
N ASP A 284 -20.61 -16.57 -0.94
CA ASP A 284 -21.08 -16.20 0.39
C ASP A 284 -20.05 -15.39 1.16
N GLU A 285 -18.80 -15.83 1.22
CA GLU A 285 -17.73 -15.09 1.92
C GLU A 285 -17.42 -13.75 1.22
N ASN A 286 -17.55 -13.70 -0.11
CA ASN A 286 -17.43 -12.46 -0.85
C ASN A 286 -18.60 -11.48 -0.57
N ARG A 287 -19.84 -11.98 -0.43
CA ARG A 287 -20.99 -11.16 -0.01
C ARG A 287 -20.81 -10.66 1.43
N ASP A 288 -20.26 -11.48 2.30
CA ASP A 288 -19.96 -11.12 3.69
C ASP A 288 -18.92 -9.99 3.75
N ALA A 289 -17.87 -10.08 2.93
CA ALA A 289 -16.86 -9.04 2.77
C ALA A 289 -17.47 -7.73 2.25
N GLN A 290 -18.34 -7.78 1.25
CA GLN A 290 -19.07 -6.60 0.75
C GLN A 290 -19.98 -5.97 1.82
N SER A 291 -20.67 -6.80 2.60
CA SER A 291 -21.51 -6.34 3.71
C SER A 291 -20.67 -5.61 4.77
N TYR A 292 -19.53 -6.18 5.17
CA TYR A 292 -18.57 -5.51 6.04
C TYR A 292 -18.09 -4.18 5.46
N ASN A 293 -17.77 -4.14 4.16
CA ASN A 293 -17.29 -2.92 3.48
C ASN A 293 -18.34 -1.81 3.48
N GLN A 294 -19.62 -2.14 3.28
CA GLN A 294 -20.72 -1.17 3.38
C GLN A 294 -20.86 -0.61 4.79
N LYS A 295 -20.69 -1.46 5.83
CA LYS A 295 -20.68 -1.00 7.22
C LYS A 295 -19.50 -0.08 7.50
N LEU A 296 -18.32 -0.39 6.96
CA LEU A 296 -17.14 0.45 7.10
C LEU A 296 -17.35 1.83 6.45
N ILE A 297 -17.84 1.89 5.20
CA ILE A 297 -18.18 3.15 4.53
C ILE A 297 -19.13 3.99 5.40
N SER A 298 -20.19 3.36 5.92
CA SER A 298 -21.16 4.02 6.80
C SER A 298 -20.54 4.49 8.11
N LEU A 299 -19.65 3.70 8.71
CA LEU A 299 -18.92 4.07 9.92
C LEU A 299 -18.04 5.29 9.70
N LEU A 300 -17.22 5.30 8.64
CA LEU A 300 -16.30 6.40 8.34
C LEU A 300 -17.05 7.70 8.11
N ALA A 301 -18.13 7.67 7.31
CA ALA A 301 -19.00 8.82 7.08
C ALA A 301 -19.64 9.35 8.38
N LYS A 302 -19.98 8.45 9.32
CA LYS A 302 -20.55 8.82 10.61
C LYS A 302 -19.54 9.46 11.57
N ILE A 303 -18.29 9.01 11.57
CA ILE A 303 -17.30 9.45 12.56
C ILE A 303 -16.42 10.60 12.07
N GLU A 304 -16.19 10.78 10.76
CA GLU A 304 -15.39 11.90 10.23
C GLU A 304 -15.85 13.28 10.76
N PRO A 305 -17.16 13.61 10.79
CA PRO A 305 -17.62 14.91 11.32
C PRO A 305 -17.30 15.14 12.80
N THR A 306 -17.02 14.07 13.55
CA THR A 306 -16.64 14.13 14.97
C THR A 306 -15.13 14.33 15.20
N LEU A 307 -14.34 14.36 14.13
CA LEU A 307 -12.88 14.46 14.16
C LEU A 307 -12.40 15.72 13.40
N PRO A 308 -12.44 16.91 14.03
CA PRO A 308 -12.10 18.16 13.37
C PRO A 308 -10.74 18.15 12.64
N GLY A 309 -10.80 18.48 11.35
CA GLY A 309 -9.62 18.54 10.48
C GLY A 309 -9.07 17.17 10.06
N ALA A 310 -9.73 16.07 10.41
CA ALA A 310 -9.42 14.76 9.86
C ALA A 310 -10.14 14.52 8.53
N LYS A 311 -9.56 13.63 7.72
CA LYS A 311 -10.15 13.05 6.53
C LYS A 311 -10.02 11.54 6.59
N LEU A 312 -11.15 10.85 6.50
CA LEU A 312 -11.27 9.40 6.56
C LEU A 312 -11.76 8.88 5.21
N VAL A 313 -10.87 8.25 4.46
CA VAL A 313 -11.19 7.74 3.13
C VAL A 313 -11.22 6.22 3.15
N TYR A 314 -12.32 5.66 2.65
CA TYR A 314 -12.44 4.24 2.39
C TYR A 314 -11.51 3.84 1.24
N ALA A 315 -10.65 2.84 1.48
CA ALA A 315 -9.78 2.24 0.49
C ALA A 315 -10.45 0.96 -0.06
N ASP A 316 -11.01 1.06 -1.25
CA ASP A 316 -11.58 -0.10 -1.93
C ASP A 316 -10.48 -0.99 -2.50
N ILE A 317 -10.21 -2.09 -1.81
CA ILE A 317 -9.32 -3.17 -2.29
C ILE A 317 -10.09 -4.37 -2.81
N PHE A 318 -11.43 -4.35 -2.71
CA PHE A 318 -12.29 -5.44 -3.19
C PHE A 318 -12.43 -5.37 -4.72
N SER A 319 -12.88 -4.23 -5.22
CA SER A 319 -13.20 -4.03 -6.64
C SER A 319 -12.00 -4.27 -7.57
N PRO A 320 -10.79 -3.71 -7.35
CA PRO A 320 -9.67 -3.98 -8.23
C PRO A 320 -9.23 -5.46 -8.19
N LEU A 321 -9.37 -6.14 -7.05
CA LEU A 321 -8.97 -7.54 -6.93
C LEU A 321 -9.97 -8.47 -7.62
N ILE A 322 -11.28 -8.25 -7.45
CA ILE A 322 -12.30 -9.06 -8.13
C ILE A 322 -12.29 -8.82 -9.64
N ASP A 323 -12.08 -7.58 -10.10
CA ASP A 323 -11.93 -7.26 -11.53
C ASP A 323 -10.69 -7.96 -12.12
N SER A 324 -9.60 -8.06 -11.34
CA SER A 324 -8.39 -8.80 -11.73
C SER A 324 -8.61 -10.31 -11.81
N ILE A 325 -9.53 -10.86 -11.01
CA ILE A 325 -9.90 -12.27 -11.05
C ILE A 325 -10.75 -12.58 -12.28
N ILE A 326 -11.71 -11.70 -12.60
CA ILE A 326 -12.66 -11.88 -13.71
C ILE A 326 -12.00 -11.57 -15.07
N TYR A 327 -11.14 -10.54 -15.12
CA TYR A 327 -10.49 -10.06 -16.35
C TYR A 327 -8.97 -10.02 -16.21
N PRO A 328 -8.30 -11.16 -15.95
CA PRO A 328 -6.86 -11.18 -15.60
C PRO A 328 -5.96 -10.54 -16.66
N SER A 329 -6.26 -10.74 -17.95
CA SER A 329 -5.47 -10.18 -19.04
C SER A 329 -5.42 -8.65 -19.05
N LYS A 330 -6.46 -7.96 -18.56
CA LYS A 330 -6.49 -6.48 -18.41
C LYS A 330 -5.40 -5.98 -17.45
N TYR A 331 -4.99 -6.85 -16.54
CA TYR A 331 -4.05 -6.58 -15.45
C TYR A 331 -2.69 -7.23 -15.69
N GLY A 332 -2.46 -7.83 -16.86
CA GLY A 332 -1.24 -8.56 -17.19
C GLY A 332 -1.11 -9.90 -16.47
N LEU A 333 -2.21 -10.42 -15.92
CA LEU A 333 -2.29 -11.67 -15.17
C LEU A 333 -2.83 -12.80 -16.07
N ALA A 334 -2.56 -14.03 -15.66
CA ALA A 334 -3.09 -15.23 -16.31
C ALA A 334 -3.66 -16.24 -15.30
N ILE A 335 -3.08 -16.32 -14.09
CA ILE A 335 -3.46 -17.29 -13.06
C ILE A 335 -3.99 -16.56 -11.83
N THR A 336 -5.24 -16.82 -11.45
CA THR A 336 -5.95 -16.07 -10.39
C THR A 336 -6.53 -16.95 -9.28
N ASN A 337 -6.51 -18.27 -9.43
CA ASN A 337 -7.14 -19.22 -8.51
C ASN A 337 -6.14 -20.06 -7.68
N ARG A 338 -4.85 -19.79 -7.81
CA ARG A 338 -3.78 -20.41 -7.02
C ARG A 338 -2.59 -19.48 -6.86
N GLY A 339 -1.83 -19.68 -5.79
CA GLY A 339 -0.54 -19.04 -5.53
C GLY A 339 0.57 -19.52 -6.49
N CYS A 340 1.62 -18.72 -6.60
CA CYS A 340 2.85 -19.08 -7.31
C CYS A 340 3.75 -20.03 -6.50
N CYS A 341 3.68 -19.98 -5.17
CA CYS A 341 4.47 -20.80 -4.26
C CYS A 341 3.80 -22.15 -3.95
N GLY A 342 4.60 -23.23 -3.95
CA GLY A 342 4.14 -24.58 -3.65
C GLY A 342 3.21 -25.12 -4.73
N THR A 343 2.16 -25.84 -4.31
CA THR A 343 1.03 -26.16 -5.19
C THR A 343 0.16 -24.93 -5.48
N GLY A 344 0.26 -23.91 -4.63
CA GLY A 344 -0.50 -22.66 -4.69
C GLY A 344 -1.90 -22.78 -4.09
N LEU A 345 -2.25 -23.92 -3.49
CA LEU A 345 -3.60 -24.20 -3.02
C LEU A 345 -3.75 -23.90 -1.53
N LEU A 346 -2.77 -24.31 -0.72
CA LEU A 346 -2.81 -24.19 0.74
C LEU A 346 -1.58 -23.47 1.30
N GLU A 347 -0.49 -23.45 0.55
CA GLU A 347 0.80 -22.99 1.04
C GLU A 347 0.79 -21.48 1.25
N ALA A 348 0.97 -21.07 2.51
CA ALA A 348 1.32 -19.72 2.92
C ALA A 348 2.32 -19.80 4.08
N ALA A 349 3.18 -18.79 4.22
CA ALA A 349 4.17 -18.65 5.28
C ALA A 349 4.94 -19.95 5.59
N LEU A 350 4.54 -20.68 6.63
CA LEU A 350 5.18 -21.92 7.08
C LEU A 350 5.27 -22.99 5.99
N LEU A 351 4.30 -23.04 5.08
CA LEU A 351 4.22 -24.06 4.02
C LEU A 351 4.82 -23.58 2.68
N CYS A 352 5.07 -22.28 2.54
CA CYS A 352 5.79 -21.70 1.42
C CYS A 352 7.27 -21.47 1.82
N LYS A 353 8.13 -22.48 1.61
CA LYS A 353 9.52 -22.51 2.12
C LYS A 353 10.53 -22.58 0.98
N GLU A 354 11.81 -22.51 1.35
CA GLU A 354 12.96 -22.45 0.42
C GLU A 354 12.94 -23.56 -0.65
N PHE A 355 12.47 -24.76 -0.31
CA PHE A 355 12.39 -25.89 -1.23
C PHE A 355 11.01 -26.09 -1.88
N SER A 356 10.04 -25.23 -1.56
CA SER A 356 8.74 -25.26 -2.23
C SER A 356 8.94 -24.93 -3.71
N PRO A 357 8.30 -25.66 -4.64
CA PRO A 357 8.28 -25.28 -6.05
C PRO A 357 7.76 -23.84 -6.21
N VAL A 358 8.32 -23.09 -7.15
CA VAL A 358 7.87 -21.74 -7.47
C VAL A 358 7.47 -21.70 -8.94
N CYS A 359 6.38 -21.01 -9.25
CA CYS A 359 5.94 -20.83 -10.62
C CYS A 359 7.02 -20.14 -11.47
N PRO A 360 7.12 -20.46 -12.77
CA PRO A 360 8.18 -19.92 -13.63
C PRO A 360 8.02 -18.43 -13.93
N ASN A 361 6.79 -17.89 -13.83
CA ASN A 361 6.50 -16.48 -14.12
C ASN A 361 5.57 -15.85 -13.06
N PRO A 362 6.13 -15.31 -11.96
CA PRO A 362 5.35 -14.68 -10.89
C PRO A 362 4.52 -13.49 -11.36
N ALA A 363 4.97 -12.76 -12.37
CA ALA A 363 4.26 -11.58 -12.88
C ALA A 363 2.92 -11.90 -13.57
N GLN A 364 2.65 -13.18 -13.85
CA GLN A 364 1.37 -13.65 -14.39
C GLN A 364 0.42 -14.20 -13.31
N PHE A 365 0.86 -14.28 -12.06
CA PHE A 365 0.06 -14.80 -10.96
C PHE A 365 -0.49 -13.66 -10.13
N LEU A 366 -1.79 -13.70 -9.84
CA LEU A 366 -2.45 -12.74 -8.95
C LEU A 366 -1.99 -12.95 -7.51
N PHE A 367 -1.87 -14.21 -7.10
CA PHE A 367 -1.49 -14.61 -5.77
C PHE A 367 -0.04 -15.10 -5.74
N TRP A 368 0.71 -14.63 -4.75
CA TRP A 368 2.05 -15.13 -4.48
C TRP A 368 1.99 -16.47 -3.74
N ASP A 369 1.21 -16.53 -2.67
CA ASP A 369 0.93 -17.72 -1.87
C ASP A 369 -0.59 -17.93 -1.74
N SER A 370 -1.08 -18.83 -0.87
CA SER A 370 -2.52 -19.12 -0.79
C SER A 370 -3.39 -18.02 -0.16
N THR A 371 -2.78 -16.95 0.38
CA THR A 371 -3.49 -15.86 1.07
C THR A 371 -3.06 -14.46 0.65
N ASN A 372 -1.85 -14.30 0.11
CA ASN A 372 -1.25 -13.00 -0.17
C ASN A 372 -1.06 -12.77 -1.68
N PRO A 373 -1.48 -11.60 -2.20
CA PRO A 373 -1.20 -11.18 -3.57
C PRO A 373 0.30 -11.10 -3.94
N SER A 374 0.59 -11.21 -5.23
CA SER A 374 1.91 -10.88 -5.80
C SER A 374 2.14 -9.37 -5.85
N GLU A 375 3.39 -8.95 -6.06
CA GLU A 375 3.75 -7.54 -6.24
C GLU A 375 2.96 -6.90 -7.40
N VAL A 376 2.73 -7.64 -8.49
CA VAL A 376 1.93 -7.15 -9.63
C VAL A 376 0.50 -6.87 -9.21
N ALA A 377 -0.12 -7.77 -8.46
CA ALA A 377 -1.47 -7.56 -7.94
C ALA A 377 -1.52 -6.39 -6.93
N TYR A 378 -0.54 -6.28 -6.02
CA TYR A 378 -0.45 -5.13 -5.12
C TYR A 378 -0.24 -3.81 -5.87
N LYS A 379 0.51 -3.81 -6.98
CA LYS A 379 0.67 -2.64 -7.84
C LYS A 379 -0.65 -2.21 -8.46
N ASN A 380 -1.45 -3.15 -8.96
CA ASN A 380 -2.77 -2.86 -9.53
C ASN A 380 -3.72 -2.27 -8.48
N ILE A 381 -3.74 -2.84 -7.25
CA ILE A 381 -4.52 -2.30 -6.14
C ILE A 381 -4.05 -0.88 -5.78
N ALA A 382 -2.74 -0.68 -5.59
CA ALA A 382 -2.19 0.62 -5.20
C ALA A 382 -2.44 1.70 -6.26
N GLN A 383 -2.34 1.36 -7.55
CA GLN A 383 -2.69 2.26 -8.65
C GLN A 383 -4.17 2.65 -8.61
N PHE A 384 -5.06 1.69 -8.37
CA PHE A 384 -6.48 1.97 -8.20
C PHE A 384 -6.73 2.95 -7.04
N LEU A 385 -6.09 2.73 -5.89
CA LEU A 385 -6.19 3.62 -4.72
C LEU A 385 -5.63 5.02 -5.00
N LEU A 386 -4.50 5.13 -5.69
CA LEU A 386 -3.92 6.42 -6.10
C LEU A 386 -4.87 7.24 -6.97
N GLN A 387 -5.64 6.58 -7.83
CA GLN A 387 -6.57 7.24 -8.75
C GLN A 387 -7.91 7.58 -8.10
N HIS A 388 -8.45 6.70 -7.24
CA HIS A 388 -9.84 6.80 -6.79
C HIS A 388 -9.98 7.22 -5.32
N ALA A 389 -9.02 6.90 -4.45
CA ALA A 389 -9.09 7.19 -3.02
C ALA A 389 -8.23 8.39 -2.61
N LEU A 390 -6.97 8.43 -3.03
CA LEU A 390 -6.01 9.48 -2.65
C LEU A 390 -6.47 10.93 -2.96
N PRO A 391 -7.19 11.21 -4.08
CA PRO A 391 -7.70 12.56 -4.35
C PRO A 391 -8.69 13.06 -3.29
N GLN A 392 -9.39 12.17 -2.59
CA GLN A 392 -10.36 12.53 -1.55
C GLN A 392 -9.69 13.01 -0.25
N LEU A 393 -8.38 12.80 -0.10
CA LEU A 393 -7.56 13.30 1.02
C LEU A 393 -7.01 14.73 0.78
N ALA A 394 -7.53 15.44 -0.23
CA ALA A 394 -7.06 16.76 -0.65
C ALA A 394 -7.53 17.87 0.30
#